data_AF-A0A6I7YP65-F1
#
_entry.id   AF-A0A6I7YP65-F1
#
_cell.length_a   1.000
_cell.length_b   1.000
_cell.length_c   1.000
_cell.angle_alpha   90.00
_cell.angle_beta   90.00
_cell.angle_gamma   90.00
#
_symmetry.space_group_name_H-M   'P 1'
#
loop_
_entity.id
_entity.type
_entity.pdbx_description
1 polymer ?
#
loop_
_entity_poly.entity_id
_entity_poly.type
_entity_poly.pdbx_seq_one_letter_code
_entity_poly.pdbx_strand_id
1 'polypeptide(L)'
;MENSDGNQFGKNLVRIRERLEVNRTELQRRIAERGHDMHMTTLRRIESGEQEPKISDAIRIAEALGVSVELLLSSSNEYPVLNDVELSRAQYHAAVREACIALSEWEKRGRELFKNLQDARDAGVPEKLLFDAADELGRSNNIYGVLETWESSSTGGQNWYETLLGETGRE
;
A
#
# COMPACT_ATOMS: atom_id res chain seq x y z
N MET A 1 -28.45 -17.61 -23.99
CA MET A 1 -27.52 -16.47 -23.95
C MET A 1 -27.07 -16.34 -22.50
N GLU A 2 -26.15 -17.16 -22.06
CA GLU A 2 -25.70 -17.23 -20.66
C GLU A 2 -24.25 -17.69 -20.69
N ASN A 3 -23.31 -16.74 -20.48
CA ASN A 3 -21.87 -16.92 -20.21
C ASN A 3 -21.10 -15.56 -20.27
N SER A 4 -21.76 -14.43 -20.00
CA SER A 4 -21.13 -13.10 -20.16
C SER A 4 -20.44 -12.61 -18.88
N ASP A 5 -20.99 -12.90 -17.71
CA ASP A 5 -20.65 -12.15 -16.50
C ASP A 5 -19.42 -12.69 -15.77
N GLY A 6 -19.26 -14.01 -15.65
CA GLY A 6 -18.05 -14.63 -15.11
C GLY A 6 -16.77 -14.28 -15.89
N ASN A 7 -16.89 -14.18 -17.22
CA ASN A 7 -15.81 -13.75 -18.10
C ASN A 7 -15.45 -12.28 -17.88
N GLN A 8 -16.46 -11.43 -17.64
CA GLN A 8 -16.23 -10.00 -17.39
C GLN A 8 -15.55 -9.76 -16.04
N PHE A 9 -15.96 -10.47 -14.98
CA PHE A 9 -15.30 -10.39 -13.68
C PHE A 9 -13.81 -10.74 -13.76
N GLY A 10 -13.46 -11.88 -14.37
CA GLY A 10 -12.07 -12.31 -14.49
C GLY A 10 -11.21 -11.30 -15.25
N LYS A 11 -11.71 -10.75 -16.36
CA LYS A 11 -11.05 -9.69 -17.13
C LYS A 11 -10.84 -8.42 -16.32
N ASN A 12 -11.87 -7.97 -15.61
CA ASN A 12 -11.79 -6.78 -14.77
C ASN A 12 -10.79 -6.96 -13.62
N LEU A 13 -10.81 -8.14 -12.98
CA LEU A 13 -9.87 -8.51 -11.94
C LEU A 13 -8.43 -8.41 -12.44
N VAL A 14 -8.11 -9.04 -13.59
CA VAL A 14 -6.77 -8.97 -14.19
C VAL A 14 -6.37 -7.51 -14.46
N ARG A 15 -7.24 -6.75 -15.13
CA ARG A 15 -6.99 -5.36 -15.49
C ARG A 15 -6.72 -4.48 -14.26
N ILE A 16 -7.56 -4.58 -13.24
CA ILE A 16 -7.43 -3.77 -12.02
C ILE A 16 -6.19 -4.18 -11.26
N ARG A 17 -5.97 -5.49 -11.10
CA ARG A 17 -4.79 -6.03 -10.43
C ARG A 17 -3.49 -5.51 -11.09
N GLU A 18 -3.42 -5.52 -12.42
CA GLU A 18 -2.25 -5.03 -13.16
C GLU A 18 -2.07 -3.51 -13.08
N ARG A 19 -3.15 -2.71 -13.11
CA ARG A 19 -3.08 -1.26 -12.87
C ARG A 19 -2.66 -0.90 -11.44
N LEU A 20 -2.83 -1.82 -10.50
CA LEU A 20 -2.36 -1.72 -9.12
C LEU A 20 -0.95 -2.32 -8.94
N GLU A 21 -0.30 -2.79 -10.00
CA GLU A 21 1.00 -3.46 -9.97
C GLU A 21 1.05 -4.68 -9.03
N VAL A 22 -0.10 -5.28 -8.76
CA VAL A 22 -0.24 -6.45 -7.91
C VAL A 22 -0.07 -7.70 -8.76
N ASN A 23 0.80 -8.62 -8.37
CA ASN A 23 0.84 -9.95 -8.99
C ASN A 23 -0.11 -10.91 -8.25
N ARG A 24 -0.40 -12.09 -8.81
CA ARG A 24 -1.34 -13.05 -8.18
C ARG A 24 -0.90 -13.51 -6.79
N THR A 25 0.40 -13.71 -6.58
CA THR A 25 0.95 -14.11 -5.28
C THR A 25 0.73 -13.02 -4.24
N GLU A 26 0.94 -11.77 -4.63
CA GLU A 26 0.67 -10.61 -3.78
C GLU A 26 -0.82 -10.47 -3.46
N LEU A 27 -1.70 -10.66 -4.45
CA LEU A 27 -3.15 -10.66 -4.21
C LEU A 27 -3.54 -11.78 -3.22
N GLN A 28 -3.02 -13.00 -3.41
CA GLN A 28 -3.25 -14.10 -2.48
C GLN A 28 -2.78 -13.75 -1.06
N ARG A 29 -1.60 -13.15 -0.93
CA ARG A 29 -1.04 -12.69 0.35
C ARG A 29 -1.95 -11.65 1.01
N ARG A 30 -2.45 -10.66 0.25
CA ARG A 30 -3.37 -9.62 0.75
C ARG A 30 -4.71 -10.19 1.22
N ILE A 31 -5.22 -11.24 0.55
CA ILE A 31 -6.43 -11.95 0.99
C ILE A 31 -6.15 -12.68 2.33
N ALA A 32 -4.98 -13.34 2.45
CA ALA A 32 -4.55 -14.02 3.68
C ALA A 32 -4.35 -13.07 4.87
N GLU A 33 -3.77 -11.89 4.65
CA GLU A 33 -3.62 -10.84 5.68
C GLU A 33 -4.95 -10.39 6.30
N ARG A 34 -6.07 -10.63 5.61
CA ARG A 34 -7.43 -10.33 6.09
C ARG A 34 -8.12 -11.51 6.75
N GLY A 35 -7.39 -12.59 7.02
CA GLY A 35 -7.92 -13.80 7.65
C GLY A 35 -8.70 -14.70 6.69
N HIS A 36 -8.39 -14.64 5.39
CA HIS A 36 -9.04 -15.46 4.38
C HIS A 36 -8.03 -16.22 3.54
N ASP A 37 -8.23 -17.52 3.38
CA ASP A 37 -7.42 -18.31 2.47
C ASP A 37 -8.12 -18.47 1.12
N MET A 38 -7.37 -18.22 0.05
CA MET A 38 -7.77 -18.52 -1.32
C MET A 38 -6.64 -19.28 -2.01
N HIS A 39 -6.94 -20.44 -2.57
CA HIS A 39 -5.93 -21.23 -3.26
C HIS A 39 -5.53 -20.56 -4.59
N MET A 40 -4.24 -20.57 -4.92
CA MET A 40 -3.71 -19.94 -6.13
C MET A 40 -4.39 -20.47 -7.41
N THR A 41 -4.69 -21.77 -7.46
CA THR A 41 -5.44 -22.37 -8.58
C THR A 41 -6.85 -21.79 -8.71
N THR A 42 -7.53 -21.53 -7.60
CA THR A 42 -8.88 -20.91 -7.61
C THR A 42 -8.80 -19.50 -8.17
N LEU A 43 -7.85 -18.70 -7.70
CA LEU A 43 -7.63 -17.34 -8.20
C LEU A 43 -7.32 -17.34 -9.70
N ARG A 44 -6.46 -18.25 -10.17
CA ARG A 44 -6.14 -18.41 -11.59
C ARG A 44 -7.38 -18.72 -12.44
N ARG A 45 -8.22 -19.66 -11.98
CA ARG A 45 -9.43 -20.07 -12.72
C ARG A 45 -10.49 -18.98 -12.75
N ILE A 46 -10.59 -18.18 -11.69
CA ILE A 46 -11.45 -16.99 -11.65
C ILE A 46 -10.94 -15.95 -12.66
N GLU A 47 -9.63 -15.66 -12.66
CA GLU A 47 -9.05 -14.69 -13.59
C GLU A 47 -9.19 -15.11 -15.07
N SER A 48 -9.12 -16.41 -15.39
CA SER A 48 -9.31 -16.91 -16.75
C SER A 48 -10.77 -17.05 -17.17
N GLY A 49 -11.72 -16.88 -16.24
CA GLY A 49 -13.14 -17.15 -16.47
C GLY A 49 -13.49 -18.65 -16.54
N GLU A 50 -12.54 -19.54 -16.25
CA GLU A 50 -12.79 -20.99 -16.13
C GLU A 50 -13.66 -21.35 -14.92
N GLN A 51 -13.77 -20.44 -13.95
CA GLN A 51 -14.59 -20.59 -12.76
C GLN A 51 -15.24 -19.26 -12.40
N GLU A 52 -16.55 -19.23 -12.24
CA GLU A 52 -17.23 -18.05 -11.68
C GLU A 52 -16.89 -17.89 -10.19
N PRO A 53 -16.59 -16.67 -9.72
CA PRO A 53 -16.34 -16.44 -8.31
C PRO A 53 -17.64 -16.63 -7.51
N LYS A 54 -17.54 -17.24 -6.34
CA LYS A 54 -18.63 -17.12 -5.35
C LYS A 54 -18.70 -15.67 -4.90
N ILE A 55 -19.88 -15.22 -4.48
CA ILE A 55 -20.06 -13.85 -3.94
C ILE A 55 -19.04 -13.57 -2.82
N SER A 56 -18.82 -14.53 -1.93
CA SER A 56 -17.80 -14.42 -0.87
C SER A 56 -16.39 -14.23 -1.41
N ASP A 57 -16.04 -14.89 -2.51
CA ASP A 57 -14.71 -14.80 -3.12
C ASP A 57 -14.55 -13.45 -3.81
N ALA A 58 -15.60 -12.99 -4.51
CA ALA A 58 -15.62 -11.67 -5.13
C ALA A 58 -15.44 -10.54 -4.10
N ILE A 59 -16.16 -10.60 -2.97
CA ILE A 59 -16.02 -9.64 -1.86
C ILE A 59 -14.59 -9.62 -1.34
N ARG A 60 -14.01 -10.79 -1.03
CA ARG A 60 -12.64 -10.91 -0.50
C ARG A 60 -11.59 -10.36 -1.46
N ILE A 61 -11.75 -10.63 -2.75
CA ILE A 61 -10.85 -10.13 -3.80
C ILE A 61 -10.96 -8.59 -3.90
N ALA A 62 -12.19 -8.06 -3.96
CA ALA A 62 -12.43 -6.62 -4.04
C ALA A 62 -11.83 -5.88 -2.84
N GLU A 63 -12.12 -6.41 -1.64
CA GLU A 63 -11.54 -5.98 -0.39
C GLU A 63 -10.01 -5.95 -0.48
N ALA A 64 -9.37 -7.07 -0.79
CA ALA A 64 -7.91 -7.18 -0.87
C ALA A 64 -7.26 -6.20 -1.86
N LEU A 65 -7.97 -5.84 -2.93
CA LEU A 65 -7.55 -4.85 -3.91
C LEU A 65 -7.90 -3.40 -3.53
N GLY A 66 -8.75 -3.19 -2.52
CA GLY A 66 -9.20 -1.86 -2.09
C GLY A 66 -10.23 -1.21 -3.01
N VAL A 67 -10.95 -2.03 -3.79
CA VAL A 67 -11.98 -1.58 -4.74
C VAL A 67 -13.36 -2.13 -4.35
N SER A 68 -14.42 -1.59 -4.93
CA SER A 68 -15.77 -2.13 -4.77
C SER A 68 -15.97 -3.43 -5.58
N VAL A 69 -16.90 -4.29 -5.14
CA VAL A 69 -17.25 -5.51 -5.90
C VAL A 69 -17.95 -5.12 -7.21
N GLU A 70 -18.73 -4.04 -7.16
CA GLU A 70 -19.38 -3.42 -8.31
C GLU A 70 -18.36 -3.08 -9.39
N LEU A 71 -17.17 -2.57 -9.05
CA LEU A 71 -16.13 -2.28 -10.03
C LEU A 71 -15.63 -3.55 -10.75
N LEU A 72 -15.54 -4.67 -10.04
CA LEU A 72 -15.16 -5.96 -10.63
C LEU A 72 -16.27 -6.53 -11.53
N LEU A 73 -17.54 -6.28 -11.20
CA LEU A 73 -18.71 -6.73 -11.96
C LEU A 73 -19.09 -5.78 -13.11
N SER A 74 -18.65 -4.52 -13.07
CA SER A 74 -19.07 -3.48 -14.01
C SER A 74 -18.68 -3.81 -15.44
N SER A 75 -19.61 -3.57 -16.37
CA SER A 75 -19.24 -3.49 -17.78
C SER A 75 -18.28 -2.31 -17.94
N SER A 76 -17.14 -2.52 -18.61
CA SER A 76 -16.06 -1.52 -18.65
C SER A 76 -16.46 -0.17 -19.28
N ASN A 77 -17.65 -0.07 -19.87
CA ASN A 77 -18.16 1.09 -20.60
C ASN A 77 -19.28 1.86 -19.88
N GLU A 78 -19.85 1.37 -18.78
CA GLU A 78 -21.01 2.02 -18.17
C GLU A 78 -20.67 3.36 -17.50
N TYR A 79 -19.56 3.42 -16.75
CA TYR A 79 -19.13 4.64 -16.06
C TYR A 79 -17.59 4.77 -15.99
N PRO A 80 -16.92 5.14 -17.10
CA PRO A 80 -15.46 5.14 -17.17
C PRO A 80 -14.81 6.08 -16.14
N VAL A 81 -15.38 7.26 -15.92
CA VAL A 81 -14.85 8.25 -14.95
C VAL A 81 -14.93 7.74 -13.51
N LEU A 82 -16.03 7.07 -13.14
CA LEU A 82 -16.18 6.50 -11.80
C LEU A 82 -15.17 5.38 -11.56
N ASN A 83 -14.93 4.54 -12.57
CA ASN A 83 -13.93 3.48 -12.50
C ASN A 83 -12.51 4.01 -12.27
N ASP A 84 -12.17 5.14 -12.90
CA ASP A 84 -10.87 5.78 -12.69
C ASP A 84 -10.75 6.37 -11.27
N VAL A 85 -11.82 6.99 -10.73
CA VAL A 85 -11.82 7.48 -9.34
C VAL A 85 -11.65 6.33 -8.34
N GLU A 86 -12.39 5.23 -8.51
CA GLU A 86 -12.29 4.05 -7.65
C GLU A 86 -10.88 3.44 -7.69
N LEU A 87 -10.28 3.36 -8.88
CA LEU A 87 -8.93 2.87 -9.02
C LEU A 87 -7.90 3.82 -8.38
N SER A 88 -8.00 5.14 -8.61
CA SER A 88 -7.12 6.12 -7.97
C SER A 88 -7.25 6.07 -6.45
N ARG A 89 -8.46 5.86 -5.91
CA ARG A 89 -8.66 5.64 -4.48
C ARG A 89 -7.94 4.38 -3.98
N ALA A 90 -8.04 3.27 -4.73
CA ALA A 90 -7.35 2.03 -4.38
C ALA A 90 -5.81 2.17 -4.42
N GLN A 91 -5.28 2.86 -5.44
CA GLN A 91 -3.86 3.20 -5.55
C GLN A 91 -3.39 4.07 -4.38
N TYR A 92 -4.15 5.12 -4.05
CA TYR A 92 -3.86 5.98 -2.91
C TYR A 92 -3.87 5.20 -1.59
N HIS A 93 -4.88 4.36 -1.37
CA HIS A 93 -4.95 3.51 -0.18
C HIS A 93 -3.78 2.53 -0.09
N ALA A 94 -3.34 1.94 -1.21
CA ALA A 94 -2.16 1.08 -1.24
C ALA A 94 -0.89 1.85 -0.84
N ALA A 95 -0.69 3.05 -1.40
CA ALA A 95 0.44 3.91 -1.05
C ALA A 95 0.44 4.32 0.43
N VAL A 96 -0.73 4.66 0.98
CA VAL A 96 -0.88 4.94 2.43
C VAL A 96 -0.49 3.73 3.27
N ARG A 97 -0.93 2.52 2.89
CA ARG A 97 -0.57 1.28 3.61
C ARG A 97 0.93 1.04 3.59
N GLU A 98 1.58 1.22 2.44
CA GLU A 98 3.02 1.08 2.29
C GLU A 98 3.77 2.09 3.16
N ALA A 99 3.32 3.35 3.19
CA ALA A 99 3.87 4.36 4.07
C ALA A 99 3.74 3.98 5.55
N CYS A 100 2.57 3.48 6.00
CA CYS A 100 2.40 3.02 7.37
C CYS A 100 3.34 1.84 7.73
N ILE A 101 3.55 0.91 6.81
CA ILE A 101 4.49 -0.20 7.01
C ILE A 101 5.92 0.31 7.12
N ALA A 102 6.34 1.21 6.21
CA ALA A 102 7.66 1.81 6.22
C ALA A 102 7.91 2.60 7.52
N LEU A 103 6.92 3.35 8.00
CA LEU A 103 6.98 4.07 9.27
C LEU A 103 7.08 3.11 10.47
N SER A 104 6.33 2.01 10.46
CA SER A 104 6.41 1.01 11.54
C SER A 104 7.80 0.36 11.60
N GLU A 105 8.39 0.06 10.44
CA GLU A 105 9.74 -0.50 10.35
C GLU A 105 10.82 0.53 10.74
N TRP A 106 10.68 1.79 10.32
CA TRP A 106 11.55 2.89 10.77
C TRP A 106 11.53 3.01 12.30
N GLU A 107 10.35 3.04 12.92
CA GLU A 107 10.21 3.16 14.37
C GLU A 107 10.87 1.98 15.10
N LYS A 108 10.67 0.76 14.59
CA LYS A 108 11.33 -0.44 15.12
C LYS A 108 12.85 -0.33 15.05
N ARG A 109 13.41 0.05 13.89
CA ARG A 109 14.87 0.21 13.72
C ARG A 109 15.44 1.33 14.59
N GLY A 110 14.71 2.44 14.74
CA GLY A 110 15.09 3.53 15.64
C GLY A 110 15.20 3.06 17.09
N ARG A 111 14.25 2.24 17.57
CA ARG A 111 14.32 1.63 18.91
C ARG A 111 15.50 0.67 19.06
N GLU A 112 15.77 -0.17 18.05
CA GLU A 112 16.90 -1.08 18.06
C GLU A 112 18.24 -0.33 18.11
N LEU A 113 18.39 0.72 17.30
CA LEU A 113 19.57 1.58 17.31
C LEU A 113 19.76 2.29 18.65
N PHE A 114 18.69 2.86 19.20
CA PHE A 114 18.72 3.48 20.53
C PHE A 114 19.23 2.52 21.59
N LYS A 115 18.70 1.29 21.61
CA LYS A 115 19.14 0.24 22.53
C LYS A 115 20.62 -0.09 22.34
N ASN A 116 21.08 -0.30 21.10
CA ASN A 116 22.48 -0.63 20.83
C ASN A 116 23.43 0.50 21.25
N LEU A 117 23.03 1.76 21.08
CA LEU A 117 23.79 2.92 21.57
C LEU A 117 23.88 2.93 23.09
N GLN A 118 22.79 2.58 23.79
CA GLN A 118 22.79 2.46 25.25
C GLN A 118 23.71 1.33 25.72
N ASP A 119 23.58 0.14 25.13
CA ASP A 119 24.42 -1.02 25.45
C ASP A 119 25.93 -0.70 25.21
N ALA A 120 26.26 0.04 24.14
CA ALA A 120 27.63 0.46 23.85
C ALA A 120 28.18 1.46 24.88
N ARG A 121 27.35 2.42 25.33
CA ARG A 121 27.72 3.37 26.39
C ARG A 121 27.99 2.64 27.70
N ASP A 122 27.12 1.68 28.07
CA ASP A 122 27.26 0.89 29.29
C ASP A 122 28.51 0.00 29.26
N ALA A 123 28.95 -0.43 28.07
CA ALA A 123 30.21 -1.13 27.85
C ALA A 123 31.46 -0.23 27.85
N GLY A 124 31.30 1.09 28.03
CA GLY A 124 32.40 2.05 28.09
C GLY A 124 32.94 2.50 26.73
N VAL A 125 32.18 2.33 25.64
CA VAL A 125 32.57 2.83 24.33
C VAL A 125 32.62 4.37 24.35
N PRO A 126 33.72 5.01 23.89
CA PRO A 126 33.81 6.47 23.86
C PRO A 126 32.75 7.13 23.00
N GLU A 127 32.09 8.18 23.52
CA GLU A 127 30.97 8.88 22.83
C GLU A 127 31.34 9.39 21.43
N LYS A 128 32.60 9.79 21.21
CA LYS A 128 33.08 10.23 19.88
C LYS A 128 32.94 9.16 18.79
N LEU A 129 32.91 7.87 19.16
CA LEU A 129 32.70 6.76 18.22
C LEU A 129 31.22 6.48 17.98
N LEU A 130 30.33 7.01 18.82
CA LEU A 130 28.89 6.85 18.75
C LEU A 130 28.20 8.07 18.11
N PHE A 131 28.93 9.17 17.92
CA PHE A 131 28.39 10.47 17.52
C PHE A 131 27.53 10.40 16.26
N ASP A 132 28.04 9.82 15.18
CA ASP A 132 27.31 9.79 13.89
C ASP A 132 25.97 9.06 14.01
N ALA A 133 25.96 7.90 14.69
CA ALA A 133 24.76 7.11 14.90
C ALA A 133 23.76 7.80 15.87
N ALA A 134 24.27 8.48 16.89
CA ALA A 134 23.44 9.24 17.83
C ALA A 134 22.83 10.50 17.17
N ASP A 135 23.58 11.17 16.30
CA ASP A 135 23.13 12.33 15.53
C ASP A 135 22.07 11.91 14.49
N GLU A 136 22.31 10.84 13.73
CA GLU A 136 21.33 10.29 12.79
C GLU A 136 20.02 9.91 13.48
N LEU A 137 20.11 9.21 14.62
CA LEU A 137 18.95 8.89 15.44
C LEU A 137 18.28 10.18 15.95
N GLY A 138 19.05 11.17 16.42
CA GLY A 138 18.53 12.44 16.93
C GLY A 138 17.70 13.22 15.90
N ARG A 139 18.15 13.26 14.65
CA ARG A 139 17.46 13.93 13.53
C ARG A 139 16.19 13.21 13.10
N SER A 140 16.09 11.91 13.37
CA SER A 140 15.02 11.04 12.86
C SER A 140 14.43 10.14 13.94
N ASN A 141 14.34 10.61 15.19
CA ASN A 141 13.76 9.85 16.31
C ASN A 141 12.25 10.05 16.48
N ASN A 142 11.65 10.97 15.72
CA ASN A 142 10.24 11.27 15.76
C ASN A 142 9.73 11.59 14.35
N ILE A 143 8.39 11.61 14.20
CA ILE A 143 7.75 11.75 12.90
C ILE A 143 8.09 13.07 12.20
N TYR A 144 8.29 14.17 12.94
CA TYR A 144 8.64 15.47 12.36
C TYR A 144 10.05 15.45 11.77
N GLY A 145 11.00 14.80 12.43
CA GLY A 145 12.35 14.63 11.89
C GLY A 145 12.40 13.80 10.61
N VAL A 146 11.55 12.78 10.51
CA VAL A 146 11.37 12.00 9.28
C VAL A 146 10.75 12.84 8.17
N LEU A 147 9.73 13.63 8.50
CA LEU A 147 9.08 14.54 7.54
C LEU A 147 10.07 15.58 7.00
N GLU A 148 10.83 16.25 7.87
CA GLU A 148 11.85 17.22 7.47
C GLU A 148 12.94 16.57 6.60
N THR A 149 13.35 15.34 6.94
CA THR A 149 14.27 14.56 6.12
C THR A 149 13.66 14.26 4.75
N TRP A 150 12.39 13.89 4.67
CA TRP A 150 11.70 13.62 3.41
C TRP A 150 11.51 14.87 2.55
N GLU A 151 11.13 16.00 3.16
CA GLU A 151 10.96 17.30 2.50
C GLU A 151 12.28 17.83 1.92
N SER A 152 13.38 17.67 2.66
CA SER A 152 14.71 18.11 2.23
C SER A 152 15.37 17.18 1.19
N SER A 153 15.00 15.90 1.17
CA SER A 153 15.62 14.89 0.29
C SER A 153 14.81 14.55 -0.95
N SER A 154 13.51 14.89 -1.02
CA SER A 154 12.66 14.52 -2.15
C SER A 154 12.07 15.75 -2.87
N THR A 155 12.24 15.81 -4.19
CA THR A 155 11.54 16.77 -5.07
C THR A 155 10.02 16.64 -4.95
N GLY A 156 9.53 15.44 -4.57
CA GLY A 156 8.11 15.16 -4.36
C GLY A 156 7.52 15.85 -3.12
N GLY A 157 8.27 15.96 -2.02
CA GLY A 157 7.79 16.63 -0.80
C GLY A 157 7.54 18.12 -1.02
N GLN A 158 8.42 18.80 -1.76
CA GLN A 158 8.28 20.21 -2.11
C GLN A 158 7.03 20.47 -2.96
N ASN A 159 6.81 19.69 -4.02
CA ASN A 159 5.67 19.89 -4.93
C ASN A 159 4.32 19.51 -4.31
N TRP A 160 4.28 18.50 -3.42
CA TRP A 160 3.05 18.05 -2.78
C TRP A 160 2.51 19.11 -1.80
N TYR A 161 3.40 19.74 -1.03
CA TYR A 161 3.03 20.79 -0.09
C TYR A 161 2.48 22.04 -0.78
N GLU A 162 3.07 22.43 -1.92
CA GLU A 162 2.59 23.53 -2.75
C GLU A 162 1.20 23.27 -3.35
N THR A 163 0.95 22.03 -3.80
CA THR A 163 -0.35 21.64 -4.38
C THR A 163 -1.44 21.61 -3.31
N LEU A 164 -1.16 21.04 -2.12
CA LEU A 164 -2.09 20.96 -1.01
C LEU A 164 -2.51 22.36 -0.49
N LEU A 165 -1.56 23.30 -0.43
CA LEU A 165 -1.82 24.68 -0.01
C LEU A 165 -2.57 25.49 -1.06
N GLY A 166 -2.29 25.26 -2.36
CA GLY A 166 -3.00 25.91 -3.47
C GLY A 166 -4.48 25.52 -3.55
N GLU A 167 -4.84 24.29 -3.17
CA GLU A 167 -6.22 23.78 -3.23
C GLU A 167 -7.04 24.04 -1.96
N THR A 168 -6.40 24.24 -0.81
CA THR A 168 -7.10 24.42 0.49
C THR A 168 -7.41 25.86 0.87
N GLY A 169 -6.98 26.86 0.07
CA GLY A 169 -7.49 28.23 0.15
C GLY A 169 -7.55 28.83 1.55
N ARG A 170 -6.43 28.85 2.27
CA ARG A 170 -6.28 29.71 3.47
C ARG A 170 -5.50 30.96 3.10
N GLU A 171 -6.24 32.06 2.96
CA GLU A 171 -5.80 33.38 3.45
C GLU A 171 -5.67 33.34 4.99
#